data_AF-A0A3N3E129-F1
#
_entry.id   AF-A0A3N3E129-F1
#
_cell.length_a   1.000
_cell.length_b   1.000
_cell.length_c   1.000
_cell.angle_alpha   90.00
_cell.angle_beta   90.00
_cell.angle_gamma   90.00
#
_symmetry.space_group_name_H-M   'P 1'
#
loop_
_entity.id
_entity.type
_entity.pdbx_description
1 polymer ?
#
loop_
_entity_poly.entity_id
_entity_poly.type
_entity_poly.pdbx_seq_one_letter_code
_entity_poly.pdbx_strand_id
1 'polypeptide(L)'
;MNKSLLTNIIALALLAGGHLYDNQLAYYAGLFAFSGAITNWLAIHMLFEKVPGLYGSGVIPARFEEFKLAIKNLMMEQFFNESNIDKFLSSEMASGKTLNLEPVIAKVDLNPAFDSLVEVIEQSSFGGMLAMLGGAEALQPMKQPFVEKMQQSIIEISQSDSVKEALKEQLEAPAMMDEIKTNIENIIDQRLSELTPKLVKEMVQKMIKEHLGWLVVWGGVFGGVIGVVSSFIA
;
A
#
# COMPACT_ATOMS: atom_id res chain seq x y z
N MET A 1 -9.74 -15.08 -27.58
CA MET A 1 -8.95 -15.31 -28.81
C MET A 1 -7.98 -14.15 -28.97
N ASN A 2 -6.68 -14.41 -29.16
CA ASN A 2 -5.66 -13.37 -29.15
C ASN A 2 -5.80 -12.52 -30.44
N LYS A 3 -6.31 -11.28 -30.31
CA LYS A 3 -6.69 -10.43 -31.45
C LYS A 3 -5.53 -10.20 -32.42
N SER A 4 -4.31 -10.06 -31.89
CA SER A 4 -3.07 -9.94 -32.65
C SER A 4 -2.78 -11.14 -33.55
N LEU A 5 -3.03 -12.36 -33.04
CA LEU A 5 -2.76 -13.60 -33.76
C LEU A 5 -3.72 -13.75 -34.95
N LEU A 6 -4.99 -13.39 -34.77
CA LEU A 6 -5.97 -13.37 -35.85
C LEU A 6 -5.59 -12.38 -36.96
N THR A 7 -5.20 -11.14 -36.61
CA THR A 7 -4.78 -10.13 -37.60
C THR A 7 -3.56 -10.60 -38.39
N ASN A 8 -2.55 -11.18 -37.72
CA ASN A 8 -1.37 -11.71 -38.41
C ASN A 8 -1.71 -12.86 -39.36
N ILE A 9 -2.60 -13.80 -38.95
CA ILE A 9 -3.04 -14.90 -39.83
C ILE A 9 -3.79 -14.35 -41.05
N ILE A 10 -4.70 -13.40 -40.86
CA ILE A 10 -5.46 -12.80 -41.97
C ILE A 10 -4.52 -12.07 -42.94
N ALA A 11 -3.59 -11.28 -42.42
CA ALA A 11 -2.62 -10.57 -43.25
C ALA A 11 -1.72 -11.53 -44.03
N LEU A 12 -1.25 -12.59 -43.38
CA LEU A 12 -0.44 -13.64 -44.01
C LEU A 12 -1.24 -14.40 -45.09
N ALA A 13 -2.52 -14.68 -44.84
CA ALA A 13 -3.41 -15.34 -45.80
C ALA A 13 -3.65 -14.45 -47.03
N LEU A 14 -3.84 -13.14 -46.84
CA LEU A 14 -3.96 -12.17 -47.93
C LEU A 14 -2.67 -12.07 -48.75
N LEU A 15 -1.51 -12.04 -48.09
CA LEU A 15 -0.21 -12.04 -48.73
C LEU A 15 0.01 -13.31 -49.58
N ALA A 16 -0.21 -14.49 -48.98
CA ALA A 16 -0.02 -15.76 -49.65
C ALA A 16 -1.04 -15.98 -50.79
N GLY A 17 -2.32 -15.66 -50.57
CA GLY A 17 -3.36 -15.72 -51.58
C GLY A 17 -3.11 -14.74 -52.73
N GLY A 18 -2.73 -13.50 -52.43
CA GLY A 18 -2.36 -12.52 -53.43
C GLY A 18 -1.20 -12.98 -54.31
N HIS A 19 -0.21 -13.64 -53.73
CA HIS A 19 0.92 -14.19 -54.49
C HIS A 19 0.54 -15.41 -55.35
N LEU A 20 -0.27 -16.34 -54.83
CA LEU A 20 -0.66 -17.55 -55.56
C LEU A 20 -1.61 -17.29 -56.74
N TYR A 21 -2.49 -16.30 -56.61
CA TYR A 21 -3.47 -15.94 -57.63
C TYR A 21 -3.07 -14.74 -58.48
N ASP A 22 -1.81 -14.28 -58.36
CA ASP A 22 -1.24 -13.13 -59.08
C ASP A 22 -2.09 -11.84 -58.93
N ASN A 23 -2.75 -11.69 -57.78
CA ASN A 23 -3.60 -10.55 -57.47
C ASN A 23 -2.77 -9.48 -56.73
N GLN A 24 -2.28 -8.50 -57.50
CA GLN A 24 -1.43 -7.41 -57.02
C GLN A 24 -2.07 -6.65 -55.85
N LEU A 25 -3.37 -6.38 -55.88
CA LEU A 25 -4.07 -5.68 -54.81
C LEU A 25 -4.02 -6.47 -53.49
N ALA A 26 -4.38 -7.75 -53.55
CA ALA A 26 -4.35 -8.62 -52.36
C ALA A 26 -2.93 -8.84 -51.83
N TYR A 27 -1.94 -8.95 -52.72
CA TYR A 27 -0.53 -9.12 -52.36
C TYR A 27 0.01 -7.92 -51.59
N TYR A 28 -0.14 -6.70 -52.14
CA TYR A 28 0.33 -5.47 -51.49
C TYR A 28 -0.45 -5.18 -50.20
N ALA A 29 -1.77 -5.38 -50.20
CA ALA A 29 -2.59 -5.27 -48.98
C ALA A 29 -2.09 -6.22 -47.88
N GLY A 30 -1.85 -7.49 -48.22
CA GLY A 30 -1.33 -8.49 -47.28
C GLY A 30 0.08 -8.17 -46.79
N LEU A 31 0.98 -7.73 -47.68
CA LEU A 31 2.37 -7.39 -47.36
C LEU A 31 2.47 -6.25 -46.34
N PHE A 32 1.79 -5.15 -46.60
CA PHE A 32 1.82 -4.00 -45.71
C PHE A 32 1.01 -4.24 -44.43
N ALA A 33 -0.12 -4.96 -44.50
CA ALA A 33 -0.85 -5.38 -43.31
C ALA A 33 0.00 -6.28 -42.40
N PHE A 34 0.71 -7.25 -42.98
CA PHE A 34 1.56 -8.15 -42.22
C PHE A 34 2.74 -7.41 -41.60
N SER A 35 3.41 -6.55 -42.37
CA SER A 35 4.52 -5.71 -41.89
C SER A 35 4.09 -4.79 -40.74
N GLY A 36 2.93 -4.13 -40.85
CA GLY A 36 2.39 -3.28 -39.79
C GLY A 36 2.02 -4.06 -38.52
N ALA A 37 1.35 -5.21 -38.69
CA ALA A 37 0.94 -6.05 -37.57
C ALA A 37 2.15 -6.70 -36.85
N ILE A 38 3.13 -7.24 -37.59
CA ILE A 38 4.31 -7.88 -36.99
C ILE A 38 5.21 -6.86 -36.29
N THR A 39 5.41 -5.68 -36.87
CA THR A 39 6.24 -4.62 -36.25
C THR A 39 5.64 -4.16 -34.94
N ASN A 40 4.32 -3.96 -34.91
CA ASN A 40 3.68 -3.56 -33.67
C ASN A 40 3.60 -4.69 -32.63
N TRP A 41 3.43 -5.94 -33.08
CA TRP A 41 3.53 -7.09 -32.18
C TRP A 41 4.92 -7.17 -31.54
N LEU A 42 5.98 -6.97 -32.32
CA LEU A 42 7.35 -6.93 -31.84
C LEU A 42 7.57 -5.76 -30.88
N ALA A 43 7.02 -4.58 -31.18
CA ALA A 43 7.08 -3.42 -30.29
C ALA A 43 6.44 -3.70 -28.92
N ILE A 44 5.28 -4.38 -28.90
CA ILE A 44 4.65 -4.79 -27.64
C ILE A 44 5.51 -5.84 -26.92
N HIS A 45 6.06 -6.81 -27.65
CA HIS A 45 6.92 -7.84 -27.06
C HIS A 45 8.17 -7.24 -26.41
N MET A 46 8.83 -6.29 -27.09
CA MET A 46 10.04 -5.64 -26.58
C MET A 46 9.79 -4.71 -25.39
N LEU A 47 8.56 -4.28 -25.11
CA LEU A 47 8.28 -3.56 -23.86
C LEU A 47 8.51 -4.45 -22.62
N PHE A 48 8.22 -5.75 -22.75
CA PHE A 48 8.19 -6.71 -21.64
C PHE A 48 9.37 -7.69 -21.63
N GLU A 49 9.96 -7.95 -22.79
CA GLU A 49 11.08 -8.88 -22.96
C GLU A 49 12.28 -8.18 -23.58
N LYS A 50 13.48 -8.60 -23.15
CA LYS A 50 14.73 -8.14 -23.76
C LYS A 50 14.99 -8.94 -25.02
N VAL A 51 15.10 -8.27 -26.16
CA VAL A 51 15.33 -8.88 -27.47
C VAL A 51 16.77 -8.55 -27.90
N PRO A 52 17.62 -9.55 -28.19
CA PRO A 52 19.00 -9.31 -28.58
C PRO A 52 19.06 -8.52 -29.90
N GLY A 53 19.90 -7.49 -29.95
CA GLY A 53 20.08 -6.64 -31.13
C GLY A 53 19.07 -5.49 -31.29
N LEU A 54 18.02 -5.41 -30.47
CA LEU A 54 17.05 -4.30 -30.50
C LEU A 54 17.22 -3.38 -29.28
N TYR A 55 17.69 -2.15 -29.54
CA TYR A 55 17.78 -1.11 -28.53
C TYR A 55 16.39 -0.75 -27.99
N GLY A 56 16.30 -0.50 -26.68
CA GLY A 56 15.03 -0.20 -26.02
C GLY A 56 14.15 -1.43 -25.76
N SER A 57 14.68 -2.64 -25.80
CA SER A 57 13.95 -3.84 -25.37
C SER A 57 14.05 -4.07 -23.85
N GLY A 58 13.00 -4.63 -23.25
CA GLY A 58 12.85 -4.83 -21.81
C GLY A 58 12.65 -3.55 -21.00
N VAL A 59 12.01 -2.51 -21.54
CA VAL A 59 11.87 -1.20 -20.85
C VAL A 59 11.19 -1.31 -19.49
N ILE A 60 10.08 -2.07 -19.40
CA ILE A 60 9.30 -2.20 -18.16
C ILE A 60 10.14 -2.81 -17.02
N PRO A 61 10.76 -4.00 -17.18
CA PRO A 61 11.62 -4.54 -16.13
C PRO A 61 12.89 -3.71 -15.88
N ALA A 62 13.40 -2.98 -16.89
CA ALA A 62 14.57 -2.12 -16.73
C ALA A 62 14.30 -0.87 -15.87
N ARG A 63 13.06 -0.38 -15.84
CA ARG A 63 12.63 0.79 -15.05
C ARG A 63 12.04 0.41 -13.69
N PHE A 64 12.33 -0.80 -13.22
CA PHE A 64 11.74 -1.36 -11.99
C PHE A 64 11.96 -0.50 -10.74
N GLU A 65 13.15 0.08 -10.56
CA GLU A 65 13.42 0.95 -9.41
C GLU A 65 12.60 2.25 -9.45
N GLU A 66 12.37 2.81 -10.64
CA GLU A 66 11.48 3.98 -10.80
C GLU A 66 10.03 3.63 -10.46
N PHE A 67 9.58 2.41 -10.80
CA PHE A 67 8.26 1.93 -10.38
C PHE A 67 8.14 1.81 -8.87
N LYS A 68 9.15 1.26 -8.16
CA LYS A 68 9.13 1.20 -6.69
C LYS A 68 9.02 2.59 -6.09
N LEU A 69 9.84 3.52 -6.56
CA LEU A 69 9.87 4.89 -6.06
C LEU A 69 8.52 5.58 -6.32
N ALA A 70 7.94 5.41 -7.50
CA ALA A 70 6.62 5.95 -7.81
C ALA A 70 5.53 5.39 -6.88
N ILE A 71 5.56 4.09 -6.55
CA ILE A 71 4.62 3.49 -5.60
C ILE A 71 4.84 4.07 -4.20
N LYS A 72 6.11 4.19 -3.75
CA LYS A 72 6.44 4.79 -2.46
C LYS A 72 5.86 6.20 -2.35
N ASN A 73 6.12 7.05 -3.33
CA ASN A 73 5.64 8.43 -3.35
C ASN A 73 4.12 8.47 -3.35
N LEU A 74 3.47 7.65 -4.19
CA LEU A 74 2.01 7.56 -4.21
C LEU A 74 1.45 7.17 -2.83
N MET A 75 2.05 6.20 -2.16
CA MET A 75 1.61 5.79 -0.81
C MET A 75 1.82 6.91 0.22
N MET A 76 3.00 7.50 0.28
CA MET A 76 3.34 8.52 1.28
C MET A 76 2.61 9.85 1.04
N GLU A 77 2.51 10.30 -0.21
CA GLU A 77 1.93 11.61 -0.54
C GLU A 77 0.40 11.56 -0.64
N GLN A 78 -0.18 10.47 -1.17
CA GLN A 78 -1.62 10.41 -1.41
C GLN A 78 -2.39 9.72 -0.30
N PHE A 79 -1.82 8.68 0.33
CA PHE A 79 -2.52 7.91 1.36
C PHE A 79 -2.10 8.32 2.77
N PHE A 80 -0.79 8.41 3.02
CA PHE A 80 -0.21 8.65 4.35
C PHE A 80 0.39 10.05 4.52
N ASN A 81 -0.22 11.06 3.89
CA ASN A 81 0.12 12.45 4.18
C ASN A 81 -0.41 12.87 5.56
N GLU A 82 0.15 13.95 6.10
CA GLU A 82 -0.18 14.47 7.43
C GLU A 82 -1.69 14.70 7.62
N SER A 83 -2.35 15.32 6.63
CA SER A 83 -3.81 15.57 6.68
C SER A 83 -4.62 14.27 6.78
N ASN A 84 -4.22 13.21 6.07
CA ASN A 84 -4.97 11.96 6.08
C ASN A 84 -4.74 11.16 7.36
N ILE A 85 -3.51 11.15 7.89
CA ILE A 85 -3.21 10.50 9.16
C ILE A 85 -3.94 11.21 10.30
N ASP A 86 -3.89 12.55 10.33
CA ASP A 86 -4.62 13.37 11.30
C ASP A 86 -6.12 13.07 11.27
N LYS A 87 -6.75 13.12 10.09
CA LYS A 87 -8.17 12.77 9.92
C LYS A 87 -8.49 11.36 10.42
N PHE A 88 -7.63 10.38 10.12
CA PHE A 88 -7.82 9.00 10.55
C PHE A 88 -7.79 8.89 12.09
N LEU A 89 -6.77 9.45 12.74
CA LEU A 89 -6.62 9.45 14.20
C LEU A 89 -7.78 10.18 14.88
N SER A 90 -8.12 11.37 14.41
CA SER A 90 -9.26 12.14 14.91
C SER A 90 -10.58 11.37 14.75
N SER A 91 -10.77 10.64 13.64
CA SER A 91 -11.99 9.86 13.40
C SER A 91 -12.10 8.61 14.30
N GLU A 92 -11.00 7.90 14.55
CA GLU A 92 -10.99 6.75 15.47
C GLU A 92 -11.22 7.19 16.92
N MET A 93 -10.66 8.33 17.32
CA MET A 93 -10.89 8.90 18.65
C MET A 93 -12.33 9.44 18.81
N ALA A 94 -12.91 10.03 17.76
CA ALA A 94 -14.27 10.57 17.77
C ALA A 94 -15.35 9.50 17.65
N SER A 95 -15.06 8.34 17.06
CA SER A 95 -16.02 7.25 16.87
C SER A 95 -16.36 6.48 18.15
N GLY A 96 -15.87 6.93 19.31
CA GLY A 96 -16.33 6.46 20.62
C GLY A 96 -15.93 5.03 20.95
N LYS A 97 -15.11 4.37 20.12
CA LYS A 97 -14.28 3.24 20.53
C LYS A 97 -13.22 3.79 21.46
N THR A 98 -13.62 3.99 22.70
CA THR A 98 -12.70 4.34 23.78
C THR A 98 -11.54 3.36 23.75
N LEU A 99 -10.32 3.91 23.73
CA LEU A 99 -9.12 3.11 23.92
C LEU A 99 -9.33 2.34 25.24
N ASN A 100 -9.60 1.03 25.16
CA ASN A 100 -9.89 0.27 26.37
C ASN A 100 -8.57 0.05 27.11
N LEU A 101 -8.34 0.88 28.13
CA LEU A 101 -7.16 0.84 28.98
C LEU A 101 -7.29 -0.18 30.12
N GLU A 102 -8.46 -0.78 30.36
CA GLU A 102 -8.67 -1.83 31.37
C GLU A 102 -7.62 -2.95 31.31
N PRO A 103 -7.30 -3.58 30.16
CA PRO A 103 -6.30 -4.65 30.09
C PRO A 103 -4.87 -4.17 30.39
N VAL A 104 -4.59 -2.88 30.20
CA VAL A 104 -3.29 -2.30 30.58
C VAL A 104 -3.27 -2.03 32.07
N ILE A 105 -4.31 -1.37 32.60
CA ILE A 105 -4.46 -1.04 34.03
C ILE A 105 -4.46 -2.31 34.89
N ALA A 106 -5.07 -3.40 34.42
CA ALA A 106 -5.08 -4.69 35.11
C ALA A 106 -3.71 -5.37 35.23
N LYS A 107 -2.70 -4.92 34.46
CA LYS A 107 -1.32 -5.41 34.54
C LYS A 107 -0.42 -4.49 35.36
N VAL A 108 -0.91 -3.32 35.80
CA VAL A 108 -0.15 -2.38 36.60
C VAL A 108 -0.11 -2.85 38.05
N ASP A 109 1.09 -2.97 38.61
CA ASP A 109 1.25 -3.23 40.03
C ASP A 109 1.02 -1.95 40.84
N LEU A 110 -0.05 -1.94 41.64
CA LEU A 110 -0.44 -0.81 42.46
C LEU A 110 -0.04 -0.96 43.94
N ASN A 111 0.66 -2.04 44.31
CA ASN A 111 1.17 -2.22 45.66
C ASN A 111 2.06 -1.05 46.14
N PRO A 112 2.95 -0.46 45.31
CA PRO A 112 3.77 0.67 45.74
C PRO A 112 2.96 1.90 46.16
N ALA A 113 1.79 2.12 45.54
CA ALA A 113 0.93 3.25 45.89
C ALA A 113 0.30 3.08 47.28
N PHE A 114 -0.02 1.83 47.67
CA PHE A 114 -0.46 1.54 49.04
C PHE A 114 0.66 1.73 50.04
N ASP A 115 1.86 1.22 49.74
CA ASP A 115 3.00 1.33 50.63
C ASP A 115 3.39 2.80 50.86
N SER A 116 3.36 3.64 49.80
CA SER A 116 3.51 5.09 49.94
C SER A 116 2.40 5.76 50.74
N LEU A 117 1.14 5.31 50.62
CA LEU A 117 0.06 5.85 51.44
C LEU A 117 0.30 5.57 52.94
N VAL A 118 0.73 4.35 53.28
CA VAL A 118 1.06 3.98 54.65
C VAL A 118 2.19 4.85 55.19
N GLU A 119 3.27 5.02 54.41
CA GLU A 119 4.40 5.87 54.78
C GLU A 119 3.98 7.33 55.03
N VAL A 120 3.13 7.90 54.16
CA VAL A 120 2.61 9.26 54.33
C VAL A 120 1.77 9.39 55.61
N ILE A 121 0.96 8.38 55.94
CA ILE A 121 0.16 8.39 57.17
C ILE A 121 1.07 8.32 58.39
N GLU A 122 2.09 7.46 58.39
CA GLU A 122 3.05 7.33 59.48
C GLU A 122 3.85 8.63 59.73
N GLN A 123 4.18 9.37 58.66
CA GLN A 123 4.86 10.65 58.77
C GLN A 123 3.91 11.83 59.08
N SER A 124 2.60 11.62 59.00
CA SER A 124 1.61 12.67 59.26
C SER A 124 1.27 12.84 60.75
N SER A 125 0.44 13.84 61.06
CA SER A 125 -0.16 14.01 62.40
C SER A 125 -0.95 12.79 62.88
N PHE A 126 -1.37 11.91 61.98
CA PHE A 126 -2.06 10.66 62.31
C PHE A 126 -1.10 9.49 62.64
N GLY A 127 0.19 9.62 62.34
CA GLY A 127 1.18 8.55 62.57
C GLY A 127 1.34 8.19 64.04
N GLY A 128 1.31 9.19 64.93
CA GLY A 128 1.34 8.96 66.39
C GLY A 128 0.12 8.18 66.89
N MET A 129 -1.06 8.39 66.29
CA MET A 129 -2.27 7.62 66.60
C MET A 129 -2.20 6.20 66.01
N LEU A 130 -1.67 6.06 64.79
CA LEU A 130 -1.49 4.77 64.14
C LEU A 130 -0.50 3.88 64.90
N ALA A 131 0.59 4.45 65.42
CA ALA A 131 1.57 3.73 66.25
C ALA A 131 0.93 3.12 67.51
N MET A 132 -0.06 3.79 68.10
CA MET A 132 -0.81 3.26 69.26
C MET A 132 -1.76 2.11 68.89
N LEU A 133 -2.14 1.98 67.61
CA LEU A 133 -3.03 0.93 67.08
C LEU A 133 -2.27 -0.24 66.45
N GLY A 134 -0.93 -0.25 66.50
CA GLY A 134 -0.10 -1.32 65.93
C GLY A 134 0.75 -0.92 64.71
N GLY A 135 0.84 0.38 64.38
CA GLY A 135 1.69 0.89 63.30
C GLY A 135 1.20 0.51 61.89
N ALA A 136 2.10 0.54 60.89
CA ALA A 136 1.81 0.12 59.52
C ALA A 136 1.15 -1.27 59.39
N GLU A 137 1.46 -2.20 60.31
CA GLU A 137 0.90 -3.56 60.29
C GLU A 137 -0.63 -3.57 60.46
N ALA A 138 -1.19 -2.57 61.17
CA ALA A 138 -2.63 -2.42 61.34
C ALA A 138 -3.37 -2.11 60.03
N LEU A 139 -2.67 -1.56 59.03
CA LEU A 139 -3.23 -1.21 57.72
C LEU A 139 -3.12 -2.32 56.68
N GLN A 140 -2.28 -3.35 56.90
CA GLN A 140 -2.06 -4.44 55.93
C GLN A 140 -3.35 -5.11 55.42
N PRO A 141 -4.39 -5.37 56.24
CA PRO A 141 -5.65 -5.93 55.74
C PRO A 141 -6.36 -5.07 54.69
N MET A 142 -6.07 -3.76 54.65
CA MET A 142 -6.64 -2.81 53.70
C MET A 142 -5.89 -2.74 52.37
N LYS A 143 -4.71 -3.37 52.26
CA LYS A 143 -3.87 -3.32 51.06
C LYS A 143 -4.62 -3.79 49.81
N GLN A 144 -5.21 -4.98 49.88
CA GLN A 144 -5.93 -5.56 48.75
C GLN A 144 -7.22 -4.81 48.39
N PRO A 145 -8.11 -4.44 49.35
CA PRO A 145 -9.25 -3.56 49.07
C PRO A 145 -8.86 -2.21 48.46
N PHE A 146 -7.75 -1.62 48.89
CA PHE A 146 -7.25 -0.36 48.35
C PHE A 146 -6.79 -0.52 46.90
N VAL A 147 -5.98 -1.55 46.61
CA VAL A 147 -5.51 -1.85 45.26
C VAL A 147 -6.66 -2.08 44.30
N GLU A 148 -7.65 -2.91 44.69
CA GLU A 148 -8.84 -3.17 43.87
C GLU A 148 -9.64 -1.89 43.61
N LYS A 149 -9.87 -1.08 44.65
CA LYS A 149 -10.67 0.13 44.52
C LYS A 149 -9.97 1.19 43.66
N MET A 150 -8.67 1.34 43.84
CA MET A 150 -7.86 2.26 43.06
C MET A 150 -7.78 1.83 41.59
N GLN A 151 -7.64 0.53 41.32
CA GLN A 151 -7.69 0.00 39.95
C GLN A 151 -9.02 0.36 39.27
N GLN A 152 -10.14 0.18 39.97
CA GLN A 152 -11.46 0.57 39.49
C GLN A 152 -11.53 2.09 39.22
N SER A 153 -11.03 2.92 40.14
CA SER A 153 -11.00 4.38 39.95
C SER A 153 -10.13 4.81 38.77
N ILE A 154 -8.99 4.16 38.52
CA ILE A 154 -8.15 4.45 37.35
C ILE A 154 -8.90 4.08 36.06
N ILE A 155 -9.65 2.97 36.04
CA ILE A 155 -10.48 2.60 34.90
C ILE A 155 -11.53 3.68 34.63
N GLU A 156 -12.27 4.11 35.65
CA GLU A 156 -13.27 5.18 35.52
C GLU A 156 -12.66 6.50 35.03
N ILE A 157 -11.50 6.89 35.57
CA ILE A 157 -10.76 8.09 35.14
C ILE A 157 -10.28 7.94 33.70
N SER A 158 -9.79 6.75 33.30
CA SER A 158 -9.30 6.51 31.93
C SER A 158 -10.40 6.68 30.87
N GLN A 159 -11.66 6.53 31.28
CA GLN A 159 -12.85 6.72 30.45
C GLN A 159 -13.40 8.15 30.49
N SER A 160 -12.79 9.06 31.27
CA SER A 160 -13.18 10.47 31.32
C SER A 160 -12.82 11.19 30.03
N ASP A 161 -13.58 12.22 29.70
CA ASP A 161 -13.32 13.01 28.49
C ASP A 161 -12.00 13.80 28.58
N SER A 162 -11.59 14.20 29.79
CA SER A 162 -10.31 14.87 30.01
C SER A 162 -9.09 14.00 29.66
N VAL A 163 -9.13 12.70 30.01
CA VAL A 163 -8.04 11.78 29.65
C VAL A 163 -8.06 11.48 28.16
N LYS A 164 -9.24 11.35 27.55
CA LYS A 164 -9.37 11.16 26.10
C LYS A 164 -8.82 12.35 25.31
N GLU A 165 -9.14 13.57 25.74
CA GLU A 165 -8.66 14.80 25.11
C GLU A 165 -7.14 14.93 25.24
N ALA A 166 -6.59 14.68 26.43
CA ALA A 166 -5.14 14.68 26.63
C ALA A 166 -4.43 13.61 25.78
N LEU A 167 -5.00 12.40 25.67
CA LEU A 167 -4.48 11.35 24.80
C LEU A 167 -4.55 11.75 23.32
N LYS A 168 -5.65 12.41 22.91
CA LYS A 168 -5.81 12.90 21.55
C LYS A 168 -4.73 13.92 21.20
N GLU A 169 -4.55 14.95 22.03
CA GLU A 169 -3.51 15.96 21.84
C GLU A 169 -2.11 15.33 21.74
N GLN A 170 -1.83 14.32 22.56
CA GLN A 170 -0.54 13.63 22.53
C GLN A 170 -0.34 12.80 21.25
N LEU A 171 -1.40 12.19 20.71
CA LEU A 171 -1.35 11.42 19.45
C LEU A 171 -1.25 12.33 18.22
N GLU A 172 -1.88 13.50 18.27
CA GLU A 172 -1.83 14.53 17.23
C GLU A 172 -0.57 15.41 17.33
N ALA A 173 0.27 15.18 18.35
CA ALA A 173 1.52 15.90 18.52
C ALA A 173 2.45 15.69 17.30
N PRO A 174 3.11 16.75 16.78
CA PRO A 174 3.94 16.65 15.59
C PRO A 174 5.00 15.55 15.64
N ALA A 175 5.64 15.38 16.81
CA ALA A 175 6.65 14.34 17.01
C ALA A 175 6.08 12.91 16.86
N MET A 176 4.86 12.68 17.35
CA MET A 176 4.18 11.38 17.22
C MET A 176 3.75 11.14 15.77
N MET A 177 3.27 12.19 15.10
CA MET A 177 2.90 12.12 13.69
C MET A 177 4.09 11.77 12.79
N ASP A 178 5.25 12.39 13.04
CA ASP A 178 6.50 12.10 12.35
C ASP A 178 6.98 10.66 12.59
N GLU A 179 6.85 10.16 13.83
CA GLU A 179 7.19 8.79 14.17
C GLU A 179 6.27 7.78 13.46
N ILE A 180 4.95 8.02 13.45
CA ILE A 180 3.98 7.20 12.71
C ILE A 180 4.33 7.18 11.22
N LYS A 181 4.59 8.34 10.62
CA LYS A 181 4.97 8.46 9.21
C LYS A 181 6.25 7.69 8.90
N THR A 182 7.27 7.83 9.73
CA THR A 182 8.54 7.11 9.60
C THR A 182 8.35 5.60 9.72
N ASN A 183 7.54 5.14 10.67
CA ASN A 183 7.23 3.73 10.83
C ASN A 183 6.48 3.15 9.62
N ILE A 184 5.51 3.89 9.09
CA ILE A 184 4.78 3.51 7.87
C ILE A 184 5.73 3.46 6.67
N GLU A 185 6.60 4.46 6.52
CA GLU A 185 7.60 4.50 5.45
C GLU A 185 8.51 3.28 5.49
N ASN A 186 9.01 2.92 6.68
CA ASN A 186 9.84 1.71 6.87
C ASN A 186 9.11 0.43 6.47
N ILE A 187 7.84 0.30 6.82
CA ILE A 187 7.01 -0.85 6.43
C ILE A 187 6.83 -0.89 4.91
N ILE A 188 6.55 0.26 4.28
CA ILE A 188 6.43 0.37 2.83
C ILE A 188 7.74 -0.02 2.16
N ASP A 189 8.87 0.50 2.61
CA ASP A 189 10.19 0.18 2.07
C ASP A 189 10.49 -1.31 2.16
N GLN A 190 10.19 -1.95 3.30
CA GLN A 190 10.32 -3.39 3.45
C GLN A 190 9.47 -4.14 2.42
N ARG A 191 8.20 -3.76 2.23
CA ARG A 191 7.32 -4.40 1.23
C ARG A 191 7.76 -4.15 -0.20
N LEU A 192 8.23 -2.95 -0.52
CA LEU A 192 8.77 -2.62 -1.83
C LEU A 192 10.07 -3.38 -2.13
N SER A 193 10.86 -3.71 -1.11
CA SER A 193 12.06 -4.53 -1.25
C SER A 193 11.75 -6.00 -1.63
N GLU A 194 10.58 -6.51 -1.23
CA GLU A 194 10.09 -7.84 -1.59
C GLU A 194 9.56 -7.90 -3.04
N LEU A 195 9.29 -6.75 -3.66
CA LEU A 195 8.90 -6.71 -5.06
C LEU A 195 10.05 -7.18 -5.95
N THR A 196 9.70 -7.90 -7.02
CA THR A 196 10.64 -8.31 -8.05
C THR A 196 10.26 -7.70 -9.40
N PRO A 197 11.21 -7.52 -10.32
CA PRO A 197 10.93 -7.06 -11.68
C PRO A 197 9.87 -7.94 -12.39
N LYS A 198 9.84 -9.23 -12.08
CA LYS A 198 8.86 -10.19 -12.63
C LYS A 198 7.43 -9.87 -12.19
N LEU A 199 7.22 -9.57 -10.91
CA LEU A 199 5.90 -9.22 -10.38
C LEU A 199 5.37 -7.92 -11.02
N VAL A 200 6.21 -6.90 -11.14
CA VAL A 200 5.82 -5.63 -11.80
C VAL A 200 5.48 -5.85 -13.26
N LYS A 201 6.31 -6.62 -13.98
CA LYS A 201 6.02 -7.01 -15.37
C LYS A 201 4.65 -7.70 -15.47
N GLU A 202 4.37 -8.67 -14.62
CA GLU A 202 3.10 -9.40 -14.61
C GLU A 202 1.90 -8.48 -14.31
N MET A 203 2.02 -7.57 -13.34
CA MET A 203 0.98 -6.60 -13.02
C MET A 203 0.68 -5.67 -14.20
N VAL A 204 1.71 -5.01 -14.75
CA VAL A 204 1.56 -4.09 -15.90
C VAL A 204 1.02 -4.85 -17.10
N GLN A 205 1.59 -6.01 -17.42
CA GLN A 205 1.16 -6.82 -18.55
C GLN A 205 -0.31 -7.25 -18.40
N LYS A 206 -0.77 -7.64 -17.21
CA LYS A 206 -2.18 -7.97 -16.98
C LYS A 206 -3.09 -6.76 -17.21
N MET A 207 -2.69 -5.57 -16.79
CA MET A 207 -3.49 -4.35 -16.96
C MET A 207 -3.58 -3.88 -18.41
N ILE A 208 -2.48 -3.91 -19.17
CA ILE A 208 -2.42 -3.23 -20.49
C ILE A 208 -2.46 -4.18 -21.69
N LYS A 209 -2.19 -5.49 -21.53
CA LYS A 209 -2.08 -6.44 -22.67
C LYS A 209 -3.35 -6.51 -23.52
N GLU A 210 -4.53 -6.39 -22.91
CA GLU A 210 -5.80 -6.39 -23.65
C GLU A 210 -5.98 -5.17 -24.54
N HIS A 211 -5.49 -4.01 -24.08
CA HIS A 211 -5.54 -2.75 -24.82
C HIS A 211 -4.44 -2.69 -25.89
N LEU A 212 -3.23 -3.14 -25.58
CA LEU A 212 -2.11 -3.17 -26.53
C LEU A 212 -2.38 -4.09 -27.72
N GLY A 213 -3.14 -5.18 -27.55
CA GLY A 213 -3.52 -6.06 -28.64
C GLY A 213 -4.24 -5.35 -29.81
N TRP A 214 -4.97 -4.27 -29.53
CA TRP A 214 -5.62 -3.45 -30.57
C TRP A 214 -4.64 -2.71 -31.46
N LEU A 215 -3.47 -2.33 -30.93
CA LEU A 215 -2.46 -1.65 -31.70
C LEU A 215 -1.96 -2.55 -32.85
N VAL A 216 -1.91 -3.88 -32.64
CA VAL A 216 -1.56 -4.86 -33.69
C VAL A 216 -2.65 -4.93 -34.75
N VAL A 217 -3.92 -4.93 -34.33
CA VAL A 217 -5.07 -4.94 -35.25
C VAL A 217 -5.03 -3.70 -36.14
N TRP A 218 -4.86 -2.52 -35.55
CA TRP A 218 -4.78 -1.26 -36.29
C TRP A 218 -3.54 -1.19 -37.17
N GLY A 219 -2.38 -1.68 -36.72
CA GLY A 219 -1.19 -1.83 -37.55
C GLY A 219 -1.47 -2.65 -38.81
N GLY A 220 -2.23 -3.74 -38.68
CA GLY A 220 -2.67 -4.56 -39.81
C GLY A 220 -3.69 -3.86 -40.72
N VAL A 221 -4.69 -3.19 -40.14
CA VAL A 221 -5.72 -2.47 -40.91
C VAL A 221 -5.12 -1.30 -41.70
N PHE A 222 -4.35 -0.42 -41.04
CA PHE A 222 -3.70 0.71 -41.70
C PHE A 222 -2.64 0.25 -42.69
N GLY A 223 -1.86 -0.78 -42.35
CA GLY A 223 -0.94 -1.42 -43.29
C GLY A 223 -1.69 -1.92 -44.53
N GLY A 224 -2.82 -2.60 -44.37
CA GLY A 224 -3.63 -3.08 -45.48
C GLY A 224 -4.15 -1.95 -46.36
N VAL A 225 -4.67 -0.87 -45.78
CA VAL A 225 -5.13 0.32 -46.53
C VAL A 225 -3.99 0.94 -47.31
N ILE A 226 -2.82 1.13 -46.69
CA ILE A 226 -1.62 1.66 -47.37
C ILE A 226 -1.18 0.73 -48.50
N GLY A 227 -1.24 -0.59 -48.28
CA GLY A 227 -0.93 -1.58 -49.30
C GLY A 227 -1.88 -1.50 -50.50
N VAL A 228 -3.19 -1.38 -50.27
CA VAL A 228 -4.17 -1.18 -51.35
C VAL A 228 -3.87 0.10 -52.14
N VAL A 229 -3.65 1.23 -51.46
CA VAL A 229 -3.31 2.49 -52.13
C VAL A 229 -2.01 2.37 -52.92
N SER A 230 -0.99 1.71 -52.35
CA SER A 230 0.30 1.49 -53.01
C SER A 230 0.15 0.62 -54.26
N SER A 231 -0.78 -0.35 -54.25
CA SER A 231 -1.02 -1.23 -55.40
C SER A 231 -1.55 -0.51 -56.65
N PHE A 232 -2.15 0.68 -56.50
CA PHE A 232 -2.60 1.50 -57.63
C PHE A 232 -1.50 2.39 -58.22
N ILE A 233 -0.39 2.55 -57.49
CA ILE A 233 0.75 3.40 -57.87
C ILE A 233 1.93 2.54 -58.35
N ALA A 234 2.00 1.28 -57.91
CA ALA A 234 3.09 0.33 -58.15
C ALA A 234 2.95 -0.48 -59.45
#